data_AF-C2KV47-F1
#
_entry.id   AF-C2KV47-F1
#
_cell.length_a   1.000
_cell.length_b   1.000
_cell.length_c   1.000
_cell.angle_alpha   90.00
_cell.angle_beta   90.00
_cell.angle_gamma   90.00
#
_symmetry.space_group_name_H-M   'P 1'
#
loop_
_entity.id
_entity.type
_entity.pdbx_description
1 polymer ?
#
loop_
_entity_poly.entity_id
_entity_poly.type
_entity_poly.pdbx_seq_one_letter_code
_entity_poly.pdbx_strand_id
1 'polypeptide(L)'
;ISWDFFCNKMWREEEKNYIFQRKIEGKVYTVDYFRGHGGVDRALVRKENLRTKNGAGVSVEILPEKGIERQCKRIAEALNLYGLVNFEWIYEEQEDCFYFLEINPRPSGGIGFSVLAGAPFVEEAVDFYLSEASEADAEGEKAAGRLSETKAIADFVSQKPEAGIRYGFYGKYYDDFYLS
;
A
#
# COMPACT_ATOMS: atom_id res chain seq x y z
N ILE A 1 -29.59 -16.77 -16.72
CA ILE A 1 -29.74 -15.30 -16.84
C ILE A 1 -28.77 -14.85 -17.93
N SER A 2 -29.25 -14.27 -19.04
CA SER A 2 -28.36 -13.83 -20.13
C SER A 2 -27.57 -12.60 -19.69
N TRP A 3 -26.39 -12.38 -20.29
CA TRP A 3 -25.57 -11.19 -20.07
C TRP A 3 -26.38 -9.90 -20.29
N ASP A 4 -27.22 -9.90 -21.34
CA ASP A 4 -28.11 -8.78 -21.66
C ASP A 4 -29.14 -8.49 -20.57
N PHE A 5 -29.62 -9.52 -19.88
CA PHE A 5 -30.57 -9.36 -18.77
C PHE A 5 -29.89 -8.79 -17.53
N PHE A 6 -28.66 -9.22 -17.23
CA PHE A 6 -27.91 -8.71 -16.08
C PHE A 6 -27.53 -7.23 -16.26
N CYS A 7 -27.02 -6.84 -17.43
CA CYS A 7 -26.75 -5.44 -17.76
C CYS A 7 -28.01 -4.57 -17.72
N ASN A 8 -29.12 -5.03 -18.32
CA ASN A 8 -30.37 -4.27 -18.34
C ASN A 8 -30.98 -4.07 -16.96
N LYS A 9 -30.80 -5.03 -16.04
CA LYS A 9 -31.30 -4.91 -14.67
C LYS A 9 -30.48 -3.89 -13.86
N MET A 10 -29.15 -3.95 -13.96
CA MET A 10 -28.24 -3.00 -13.31
C MET A 10 -28.42 -1.56 -13.82
N TRP A 11 -28.81 -1.38 -15.10
CA TRP A 11 -29.05 -0.06 -15.70
C TRP A 11 -30.33 0.63 -15.22
N ARG A 12 -31.29 -0.13 -14.65
CA ARG A 12 -32.61 0.38 -14.25
C ARG A 12 -32.71 0.76 -12.77
N GLU A 13 -31.72 0.42 -11.96
CA GLU A 13 -31.65 0.81 -10.54
C GLU A 13 -30.65 1.97 -10.38
N GLU A 14 -31.06 3.05 -9.70
CA GLU A 14 -30.30 4.30 -9.50
C GLU A 14 -29.09 4.16 -8.56
N GLU A 15 -28.27 3.12 -8.69
CA GLU A 15 -26.98 3.02 -7.99
C GLU A 15 -25.83 3.26 -8.95
N LYS A 16 -25.36 4.51 -8.94
CA LYS A 16 -24.28 5.01 -9.80
C LYS A 16 -22.94 4.41 -9.37
N ASN A 17 -22.15 3.98 -10.39
CA ASN A 17 -20.71 3.69 -10.37
C ASN A 17 -20.26 2.21 -10.34
N TYR A 18 -20.94 1.32 -11.08
CA TYR A 18 -20.38 0.00 -11.38
C TYR A 18 -19.32 0.08 -12.49
N ILE A 19 -18.17 -0.58 -12.28
CA ILE A 19 -17.14 -0.79 -13.30
C ILE A 19 -17.19 -2.26 -13.73
N PHE A 20 -17.33 -2.49 -15.03
CA PHE A 20 -17.21 -3.81 -15.64
C PHE A 20 -15.85 -3.91 -16.34
N GLN A 21 -15.10 -4.95 -16.02
CA GLN A 21 -13.79 -5.21 -16.63
C GLN A 21 -13.68 -6.67 -17.04
N ARG A 22 -12.78 -6.95 -18.00
CA ARG A 22 -12.36 -8.33 -18.31
C ARG A 22 -11.78 -8.96 -17.04
N LYS A 23 -12.16 -10.21 -16.76
CA LYS A 23 -11.50 -11.00 -15.72
C LYS A 23 -10.09 -11.36 -16.19
N ILE A 24 -9.08 -10.91 -15.46
CA ILE A 24 -7.68 -11.26 -15.68
C ILE A 24 -7.32 -12.30 -14.62
N GLU A 25 -6.88 -13.48 -15.05
CA GLU A 25 -6.39 -14.51 -14.14
C GLU A 25 -4.87 -14.40 -14.01
N GLY A 26 -4.33 -14.68 -12.83
CA GLY A 26 -2.90 -14.54 -12.61
C GLY A 26 -2.52 -14.45 -11.15
N LYS A 27 -1.22 -14.24 -10.90
CA LYS A 27 -0.65 -14.08 -9.56
C LYS A 27 -0.85 -12.64 -9.11
N VAL A 28 -1.33 -12.46 -7.88
CA VAL A 28 -1.56 -11.13 -7.31
C VAL A 28 -0.26 -10.58 -6.73
N TYR A 29 0.07 -9.35 -7.10
CA TYR A 29 1.18 -8.60 -6.55
C TYR A 29 0.66 -7.32 -5.93
N THR A 30 1.18 -6.98 -4.76
CA THR A 30 0.92 -5.71 -4.09
C THR A 30 2.22 -4.95 -3.94
N VAL A 31 2.16 -3.63 -4.08
CA VAL A 31 3.29 -2.74 -3.83
C VAL A 31 2.88 -1.79 -2.72
N ASP A 32 3.54 -1.90 -1.57
CA ASP A 32 3.50 -0.81 -0.60
C ASP A 32 4.48 0.25 -1.07
N TYR A 33 3.96 1.44 -1.26
CA TYR A 33 4.69 2.57 -1.82
C TYR A 33 4.54 3.76 -0.89
N PHE A 34 5.65 4.38 -0.53
CA PHE A 34 5.65 5.63 0.22
C PHE A 34 6.33 6.72 -0.58
N ARG A 35 5.72 7.90 -0.61
CA ARG A 35 6.28 9.09 -1.22
C ARG A 35 6.16 10.29 -0.27
N GLY A 36 7.30 10.77 0.19
CA GLY A 36 7.41 12.04 0.89
C GLY A 36 7.73 13.19 -0.07
N HIS A 37 8.00 14.36 0.51
CA HIS A 37 8.56 15.50 -0.22
C HIS A 37 10.04 15.30 -0.55
N GLY A 38 10.58 16.13 -1.45
CA GLY A 38 12.02 16.14 -1.75
C GLY A 38 12.55 14.91 -2.50
N GLY A 39 11.67 14.10 -3.12
CA GLY A 39 12.06 12.92 -3.91
C GLY A 39 12.35 11.66 -3.08
N VAL A 40 11.91 11.64 -1.82
CA VAL A 40 11.94 10.43 -0.99
C VAL A 40 10.83 9.48 -1.43
N ASP A 41 11.23 8.41 -2.11
CA ASP A 41 10.34 7.31 -2.48
C ASP A 41 10.83 5.99 -1.88
N ARG A 42 9.87 5.13 -1.50
CA ARG A 42 10.10 3.72 -1.14
C ARG A 42 9.07 2.87 -1.84
N ALA A 43 9.50 1.70 -2.29
CA ALA A 43 8.62 0.69 -2.84
C ALA A 43 9.05 -0.69 -2.35
N LEU A 44 8.08 -1.51 -1.95
CA LEU A 44 8.30 -2.91 -1.61
C LEU A 44 7.23 -3.75 -2.27
N VAL A 45 7.69 -4.72 -3.05
CA VAL A 45 6.82 -5.63 -3.78
C VAL A 45 6.57 -6.89 -2.98
N ARG A 46 5.31 -7.30 -2.91
CA ARG A 46 4.88 -8.57 -2.37
C ARG A 46 4.07 -9.33 -3.40
N LYS A 47 4.39 -10.60 -3.58
CA LYS A 47 3.52 -11.56 -4.24
C LYS A 47 2.65 -12.24 -3.20
N GLU A 48 1.33 -12.18 -3.37
CA GLU A 48 0.34 -12.73 -2.45
C GLU A 48 0.10 -14.21 -2.77
N ASN A 49 0.81 -15.12 -2.09
CA ASN A 49 0.74 -16.57 -2.36
C ASN A 49 -0.57 -17.20 -1.85
N LEU A 50 -1.05 -16.76 -0.68
CA LEU A 50 -2.31 -17.19 -0.09
C LEU A 50 -3.11 -15.98 0.34
N ARG A 51 -4.40 -15.94 0.00
CA ARG A 51 -5.31 -14.86 0.36
C ARG A 51 -6.53 -15.38 1.10
N THR A 52 -7.02 -14.58 2.04
CA THR A 52 -8.34 -14.75 2.64
C THR A 52 -9.45 -14.50 1.60
N LYS A 53 -10.69 -14.90 1.91
CA LYS A 53 -11.87 -14.58 1.08
C LYS A 53 -12.07 -13.08 0.86
N ASN A 54 -11.55 -12.24 1.76
CA ASN A 54 -11.65 -10.78 1.70
C ASN A 54 -10.43 -10.12 1.02
N GLY A 55 -9.54 -10.91 0.40
CA GLY A 55 -8.41 -10.39 -0.38
C GLY A 55 -7.14 -10.07 0.41
N ALA A 56 -7.13 -10.21 1.74
CA ALA A 56 -5.92 -10.00 2.53
C ALA A 56 -4.95 -11.19 2.40
N GLY A 57 -3.65 -10.90 2.20
CA GLY A 57 -2.55 -11.86 2.22
C GLY A 57 -2.37 -12.57 3.55
N VAL A 58 -2.19 -13.89 3.51
CA VAL A 58 -1.87 -14.75 4.67
C VAL A 58 -0.45 -15.31 4.56
N SER A 59 0.03 -15.50 3.33
CA SER A 59 1.43 -15.76 3.03
C SER A 59 1.85 -14.98 1.80
N VAL A 60 3.03 -14.37 1.88
CA VAL A 60 3.59 -13.51 0.83
C VAL A 60 5.03 -13.91 0.53
N GLU A 61 5.48 -13.58 -0.67
CA GLU A 61 6.88 -13.57 -1.05
C GLU A 61 7.28 -12.12 -1.30
N ILE A 62 8.33 -11.66 -0.62
CA ILE A 62 8.91 -10.34 -0.82
C ILE A 62 10.09 -10.52 -1.75
N LEU A 63 10.05 -9.86 -2.91
CA LEU A 63 11.01 -10.03 -3.98
C LEU A 63 11.31 -8.69 -4.67
N PRO A 64 12.48 -8.53 -5.30
CA PRO A 64 12.72 -7.37 -6.14
C PRO A 64 11.92 -7.47 -7.44
N GLU A 65 11.14 -6.43 -7.77
CA GLU A 65 10.48 -6.31 -9.08
C GLU A 65 10.51 -4.86 -9.56
N LYS A 66 11.66 -4.48 -10.13
CA LYS A 66 11.94 -3.09 -10.52
C LYS A 66 11.02 -2.57 -11.62
N GLY A 67 10.39 -3.45 -12.39
CA GLY A 67 9.42 -3.07 -13.42
C GLY A 67 8.24 -2.33 -12.80
N ILE A 68 7.53 -2.99 -11.87
CA ILE A 68 6.32 -2.41 -11.26
C ILE A 68 6.65 -1.32 -10.23
N GLU A 69 7.80 -1.38 -9.54
CA GLU A 69 8.26 -0.28 -8.67
C GLU A 69 8.36 1.04 -9.46
N ARG A 70 8.98 1.00 -10.65
CA ARG A 70 9.09 2.18 -11.53
C ARG A 70 7.72 2.67 -12.02
N GLN A 71 6.79 1.76 -12.31
CA GLN A 71 5.45 2.16 -12.72
C GLN A 71 4.67 2.80 -11.57
N CYS A 72 4.77 2.27 -10.35
CA CYS A 72 4.17 2.87 -9.16
C CYS A 72 4.68 4.29 -8.95
N LYS A 73 6.00 4.51 -9.08
CA LYS A 73 6.58 5.86 -9.03
C LYS A 73 5.97 6.80 -10.08
N ARG A 74 5.94 6.39 -11.35
CA ARG A 74 5.39 7.21 -12.44
C ARG A 74 3.92 7.55 -12.21
N ILE A 75 3.13 6.59 -11.71
CA ILE A 75 1.71 6.81 -11.41
C ILE A 75 1.55 7.75 -10.21
N ALA A 76 2.32 7.56 -9.13
CA ALA A 76 2.29 8.42 -7.96
C ALA A 76 2.68 9.86 -8.30
N GLU A 77 3.71 10.06 -9.14
CA GLU A 77 4.10 11.37 -9.67
C GLU A 77 2.98 11.99 -10.52
N ALA A 78 2.43 11.25 -11.48
CA ALA A 78 1.39 11.75 -12.38
C ALA A 78 0.09 12.13 -11.65
N LEU A 79 -0.23 11.45 -10.56
CA LEU A 79 -1.43 11.68 -9.75
C LEU A 79 -1.18 12.57 -8.53
N ASN A 80 0.05 13.06 -8.33
CA ASN A 80 0.45 13.80 -7.13
C ASN A 80 0.07 13.09 -5.82
N LEU A 81 0.30 11.77 -5.77
CA LEU A 81 0.09 10.98 -4.56
C LEU A 81 1.29 11.16 -3.61
N TYR A 82 0.97 11.39 -2.34
CA TYR A 82 1.93 11.53 -1.23
C TYR A 82 1.48 10.68 -0.05
N GLY A 83 2.44 10.33 0.82
CA GLY A 83 2.24 9.43 1.93
C GLY A 83 2.22 7.95 1.50
N LEU A 84 1.57 7.11 2.32
CA LEU A 84 1.53 5.66 2.11
C LEU A 84 0.39 5.26 1.18
N VAL A 85 0.75 4.58 0.11
CA VAL A 85 -0.14 4.15 -0.98
C VAL A 85 0.11 2.68 -1.27
N ASN A 86 -0.96 1.93 -1.48
CA ASN A 86 -0.89 0.56 -1.93
C ASN A 86 -1.34 0.46 -3.40
N PHE A 87 -0.54 -0.23 -4.20
CA PHE A 87 -0.88 -0.55 -5.59
C PHE A 87 -1.11 -2.06 -5.70
N GLU A 88 -2.18 -2.47 -6.40
CA GLU A 88 -2.43 -3.87 -6.72
C GLU A 88 -2.25 -4.16 -8.21
N TRP A 89 -1.67 -5.33 -8.49
CA TRP A 89 -1.31 -5.79 -9.82
C TRP A 89 -1.65 -7.28 -9.97
N ILE A 90 -1.88 -7.71 -11.20
CA ILE A 90 -2.01 -9.13 -11.57
C ILE A 90 -0.91 -9.43 -12.59
N TYR A 91 -0.06 -10.40 -12.29
CA TYR A 91 0.87 -10.96 -13.25
C TYR A 91 0.19 -12.12 -13.99
N GLU A 92 0.01 -11.96 -15.29
CA GLU A 92 -0.55 -12.95 -16.20
C GLU A 92 0.61 -13.71 -16.86
N GLU A 93 0.60 -15.04 -16.76
CA GLU A 93 1.76 -15.87 -17.12
C GLU A 93 1.89 -16.13 -18.62
N GLN A 94 0.78 -16.13 -19.37
CA GLN A 94 0.79 -16.47 -20.80
C GLN A 94 1.36 -15.33 -21.67
N GLU A 95 1.03 -14.09 -21.31
CA GLU A 95 1.48 -12.85 -21.94
C GLU A 95 2.75 -12.30 -21.26
N ASP A 96 3.20 -12.91 -20.16
CA ASP A 96 4.37 -12.53 -19.38
C ASP A 96 4.36 -11.03 -19.01
N CYS A 97 3.24 -10.57 -18.45
CA CYS A 97 3.06 -9.15 -18.18
C CYS A 97 2.25 -8.86 -16.92
N PHE A 98 2.44 -7.64 -16.41
CA PHE A 98 1.68 -7.11 -15.28
C PHE A 98 0.52 -6.24 -15.76
N TYR A 99 -0.66 -6.57 -15.29
CA TYR A 99 -1.86 -5.73 -15.38
C TYR A 99 -2.03 -4.94 -14.10
N PHE A 100 -2.17 -3.61 -14.23
CA PHE A 100 -2.51 -2.73 -13.12
C PHE A 100 -3.99 -2.94 -12.74
N LEU A 101 -4.28 -3.10 -11.44
CA LEU A 101 -5.64 -3.31 -10.95
C LEU A 101 -6.20 -2.06 -10.27
N GLU A 102 -5.58 -1.61 -9.18
CA GLU A 102 -6.08 -0.48 -8.40
C GLU A 102 -5.00 0.21 -7.57
N ILE A 103 -5.35 1.41 -7.10
CA ILE A 103 -4.60 2.20 -6.11
C ILE A 103 -5.49 2.42 -4.90
N ASN A 104 -4.95 2.11 -3.73
CA ASN A 104 -5.52 2.39 -2.43
C ASN A 104 -4.63 3.43 -1.73
N PRO A 105 -5.05 4.70 -1.58
CA PRO A 105 -4.28 5.74 -0.88
C PRO A 105 -4.35 5.56 0.64
N ARG A 106 -3.89 4.41 1.12
CA ARG A 106 -3.89 3.97 2.53
C ARG A 106 -2.91 2.80 2.71
N PRO A 107 -2.54 2.45 3.95
CA PRO A 107 -1.83 1.21 4.22
C PRO A 107 -2.58 -0.02 3.66
N SER A 108 -1.84 -0.98 3.11
CA SER A 108 -2.38 -2.27 2.70
C SER A 108 -2.72 -3.14 3.92
N GLY A 109 -3.64 -4.09 3.74
CA GLY A 109 -3.93 -5.07 4.80
C GLY A 109 -2.72 -5.99 5.13
N GLY A 110 -1.76 -6.07 4.22
CA GLY A 110 -0.53 -6.84 4.37
C GLY A 110 0.66 -6.06 4.94
N ILE A 111 0.53 -4.75 5.22
CA ILE A 111 1.65 -3.83 5.57
C ILE A 111 2.57 -4.38 6.67
N GLY A 112 2.03 -5.19 7.60
CA GLY A 112 2.82 -5.87 8.61
C GLY A 112 3.93 -6.77 8.06
N PHE A 113 3.73 -7.42 6.90
CA PHE A 113 4.79 -8.18 6.23
C PHE A 113 5.92 -7.27 5.73
N SER A 114 5.59 -6.08 5.25
CA SER A 114 6.58 -5.10 4.79
C SER A 114 7.41 -4.59 5.97
N VAL A 115 6.78 -4.30 7.11
CA VAL A 115 7.47 -3.94 8.35
C VAL A 115 8.35 -5.09 8.85
N LEU A 116 7.84 -6.34 8.84
CA LEU A 116 8.63 -7.52 9.19
C LEU A 116 9.84 -7.69 8.28
N ALA A 117 9.75 -7.29 7.01
CA ALA A 117 10.86 -7.32 6.07
C ALA A 117 11.91 -6.22 6.30
N GLY A 118 11.64 -5.27 7.21
CA GLY A 118 12.52 -4.14 7.51
C GLY A 118 12.16 -2.86 6.76
N ALA A 119 11.02 -2.77 6.08
CA ALA A 119 10.61 -1.54 5.43
C ALA A 119 10.04 -0.54 6.45
N PRO A 120 10.54 0.72 6.51
CA PRO A 120 10.17 1.70 7.51
C PRO A 120 8.87 2.45 7.16
N PHE A 121 7.94 1.82 6.43
CA PHE A 121 6.79 2.50 5.84
C PHE A 121 5.88 3.18 6.86
N VAL A 122 5.69 2.57 8.03
CA VAL A 122 4.79 3.11 9.06
C VAL A 122 5.45 4.30 9.74
N GLU A 123 6.73 4.15 10.07
CA GLU A 123 7.57 5.19 10.64
C GLU A 123 7.66 6.41 9.72
N GLU A 124 8.08 6.23 8.46
CA GLU A 124 8.19 7.31 7.47
C GLU A 124 6.84 7.98 7.20
N ALA A 125 5.74 7.22 7.19
CA ALA A 125 4.39 7.78 7.03
C ALA A 125 3.97 8.64 8.22
N VAL A 126 4.23 8.20 9.45
CA VAL A 126 3.93 8.99 10.66
C VAL A 126 4.69 10.30 10.66
N ASP A 127 6.00 10.25 10.40
CA ASP A 127 6.84 11.45 10.36
C ASP A 127 6.35 12.45 9.30
N PHE A 128 6.02 11.95 8.11
CA PHE A 128 5.47 12.76 7.03
C PHE A 128 4.13 13.40 7.40
N TYR A 129 3.15 12.63 7.90
CA TYR A 129 1.84 13.20 8.20
C TYR A 129 1.88 14.19 9.37
N LEU A 130 2.77 13.99 10.34
CA LEU A 130 2.97 14.92 11.45
C LEU A 130 3.68 16.21 11.01
N SER A 131 4.62 16.15 10.05
CA SER A 131 5.23 17.35 9.48
C SER A 131 4.22 18.17 8.68
N GLU A 132 3.39 17.53 7.85
CA GLU A 132 2.34 18.22 7.10
C GLU A 132 1.32 18.91 8.02
N ALA A 133 0.91 18.24 9.10
CA ALA A 133 0.00 18.82 10.09
C ALA A 133 0.64 20.04 10.77
N SER A 134 1.93 19.95 11.14
CA SER A 134 2.65 21.05 11.78
C SER A 134 2.83 22.26 10.86
N GLU A 135 3.01 22.05 9.55
CA GLU A 135 3.10 23.12 8.55
C GLU A 135 1.74 23.77 8.30
N ALA A 136 0.68 22.98 8.16
CA ALA A 136 -0.70 23.49 8.05
C ALA A 136 -1.10 24.28 9.30
N ASP A 137 -0.72 23.78 10.48
CA ASP A 137 -0.91 24.46 11.75
C ASP A 137 -0.01 25.70 11.85
N ALA A 138 1.21 25.75 11.33
CA ALA A 138 2.03 26.98 11.34
C ALA A 138 1.49 28.07 10.41
N GLU A 139 0.88 27.70 9.28
CA GLU A 139 0.15 28.62 8.41
C GLU A 139 -1.18 29.10 9.05
N GLY A 140 -1.81 28.25 9.89
CA GLY A 140 -3.00 28.59 10.69
C GLY A 140 -2.71 29.29 12.03
N GLU A 141 -1.55 29.04 12.63
CA GLU A 141 -1.10 29.44 13.96
C GLU A 141 0.04 30.45 13.88
N LYS A 142 -0.31 31.63 13.36
CA LYS A 142 0.00 32.89 14.07
C LYS A 142 -0.66 32.98 15.47
N ALA A 143 -1.16 31.88 16.02
CA ALA A 143 -1.81 31.76 17.32
C ALA A 143 -1.69 30.33 17.91
N ALA A 144 -0.73 30.16 18.83
CA ALA A 144 -0.81 29.25 20.00
C ALA A 144 -0.39 27.76 19.91
N GLY A 145 0.85 27.49 19.54
CA GLY A 145 1.89 26.89 20.40
C GLY A 145 1.57 25.58 21.17
N ARG A 146 1.84 24.44 20.54
CA ARG A 146 2.23 23.17 21.20
C ARG A 146 3.26 22.41 20.36
N LEU A 147 4.55 22.50 20.73
CA LEU A 147 5.68 22.00 19.91
C LEU A 147 6.60 20.97 20.62
N SER A 148 6.24 20.41 21.79
CA SER A 148 7.20 19.62 22.58
C SER A 148 7.07 18.09 22.55
N GLU A 149 5.89 17.53 22.23
CA GLU A 149 5.67 16.07 22.30
C GLU A 149 5.92 15.33 20.97
N THR A 150 5.67 15.97 19.84
CA THR A 150 5.86 15.40 18.49
C THR A 150 7.33 15.17 18.14
N LYS A 151 8.21 16.09 18.59
CA LYS A 151 9.66 16.00 18.35
C LYS A 151 10.31 14.80 19.03
N ALA A 152 9.80 14.41 20.21
CA ALA A 152 10.34 13.29 20.98
C ALA A 152 10.04 11.92 20.35
N ILE A 153 8.93 11.80 19.60
CA ILE A 153 8.56 10.56 18.90
C ILE A 153 9.43 10.37 17.65
N ALA A 154 9.59 11.42 16.84
CA ALA A 154 10.47 11.40 15.66
C ALA A 154 11.93 11.09 16.03
N ASP A 155 12.45 11.70 17.10
CA ASP A 155 13.83 11.48 17.58
C ASP A 155 14.06 10.06 18.13
N PHE A 156 13.02 9.40 18.65
CA PHE A 156 13.09 8.00 19.13
C PHE A 156 13.10 6.99 17.98
N VAL A 157 12.39 7.28 16.89
CA VAL A 157 12.28 6.41 15.72
C VAL A 157 13.53 6.46 14.84
N SER A 158 14.18 7.63 14.75
CA SER A 158 15.43 7.84 14.00
C SER A 158 16.64 7.03 14.52
N GLN A 159 16.53 6.35 15.67
CA GLN A 159 17.62 5.60 16.31
C GLN A 159 17.68 4.11 15.94
N LYS A 160 16.71 3.57 15.16
CA LYS A 160 16.78 2.17 14.72
C LYS A 160 17.74 2.03 13.52
N PRO A 161 18.68 1.08 13.55
CA PRO A 161 19.58 0.86 12.43
C PRO A 161 18.80 0.44 11.19
N GLU A 162 19.16 0.99 10.02
CA GLU A 162 18.66 0.57 8.70
C GLU A 162 19.10 -0.88 8.42
N ALA A 163 18.38 -1.86 8.96
CA ALA A 163 18.46 -3.22 8.48
C ALA A 163 17.82 -3.22 7.09
N GLY A 164 18.61 -3.43 6.04
CA GLY A 164 18.12 -3.48 4.66
C GLY A 164 16.97 -4.48 4.47
N ILE A 165 16.18 -4.29 3.40
CA ILE A 165 15.01 -5.13 3.11
C ILE A 165 15.40 -6.60 3.01
N ARG A 166 14.74 -7.44 3.81
CA ARG A 166 14.89 -8.88 3.80
C ARG A 166 13.93 -9.51 2.80
N TYR A 167 14.45 -9.93 1.65
CA TYR A 167 13.68 -10.68 0.66
C TYR A 167 13.43 -12.12 1.11
N GLY A 168 12.34 -12.72 0.66
CA GLY A 168 11.98 -14.11 0.96
C GLY A 168 10.51 -14.33 1.28
N PHE A 169 10.19 -15.52 1.77
CA PHE A 169 8.83 -15.92 2.11
C PHE A 169 8.47 -15.53 3.54
N TYR A 170 7.25 -15.01 3.69
CA TYR A 170 6.64 -14.66 4.96
C TYR A 170 5.26 -15.31 5.03
N GLY A 171 4.86 -15.76 6.21
CA GLY A 171 3.54 -16.33 6.44
C GLY A 171 3.09 -16.05 7.86
N LYS A 172 1.78 -15.87 8.05
CA LYS A 172 1.21 -15.94 9.39
C LYS A 172 1.21 -17.42 9.80
N TYR A 173 2.22 -17.85 10.56
CA TYR A 173 2.05 -19.02 11.41
C TYR A 173 0.94 -18.67 12.40
N TYR A 174 -0.21 -19.33 12.29
CA TYR A 174 -1.20 -19.35 13.36
C TYR A 174 -0.65 -20.27 14.46
N ASP A 175 0.33 -19.78 15.23
CA ASP A 175 0.65 -20.39 16.52
C ASP A 175 -0.23 -19.68 17.58
N ASP A 176 -1.31 -20.37 17.97
CA ASP A 176 -1.85 -20.46 19.33
C ASP A 176 -2.20 -19.20 20.15
N PHE A 177 -2.41 -18.02 19.57
CA PHE A 177 -2.87 -16.85 20.36
C PHE A 177 -4.38 -16.79 20.67
N TYR A 178 -5.15 -17.85 20.37
CA TYR A 178 -6.57 -17.96 20.72
C TYR A 178 -6.97 -19.26 21.44
N LEU A 179 -6.00 -20.09 21.87
CA LEU A 179 -6.26 -21.33 22.62
C LEU A 179 -5.37 -21.47 23.88
N SER A 180 -5.17 -20.37 24.62
CA SER A 180 -4.75 -20.42 26.04
C SER A 180 -5.63 -19.53 26.89
#